data_AF-A0A4P7LJE9-F1
#
_entry.id   AF-A0A4P7LJE9-F1
#
_cell.length_a   1.000
_cell.length_b   1.000
_cell.length_c   1.000
_cell.angle_alpha   90.00
_cell.angle_beta   90.00
_cell.angle_gamma   90.00
#
_symmetry.space_group_name_H-M   'P 1'
#
loop_
_entity.id
_entity.type
_entity.pdbx_description
1 polymer ?
#
loop_
_entity_poly.entity_id
_entity_poly.type
_entity_poly.pdbx_seq_one_letter_code
_entity_poly.pdbx_strand_id
1 'polypeptide(L)'
;MTPTPPLAGMRPKAIHEMATLIAHALGAPALLKLLSTVDTFELPVRRTLVHLHGEVQLREQLGDVFNNMPAGTKINGIVGSRLPTEHGRLLGTMLIPCLGPVVMLGEGRDIDSQIASIALHPCPIDGDAAMRLARSALDGSTAGPPGTVTPGDLEAMSDTLTALSRLAAVEAGLASKVPSIRFGTGNLFPKLESTSHADRDA
;
A
#
# COMPACT_ATOMS: atom_id res chain seq x y z
N MET A 1 -9.55 28.82 -19.89
CA MET A 1 -9.75 27.75 -18.88
C MET A 1 -10.80 28.24 -17.91
N THR A 2 -11.99 27.66 -17.94
CA THR A 2 -12.99 27.85 -16.89
C THR A 2 -12.45 27.20 -15.61
N PRO A 3 -12.44 27.89 -14.45
CA PRO A 3 -12.06 27.26 -13.20
C PRO A 3 -13.01 26.10 -12.94
N THR A 4 -12.47 24.88 -12.86
CA THR A 4 -13.25 23.72 -12.42
C THR A 4 -13.80 24.06 -11.04
N PRO A 5 -15.14 24.05 -10.84
CA PRO A 5 -15.69 24.32 -9.53
C PRO A 5 -15.09 23.32 -8.52
N PRO A 6 -14.72 23.77 -7.32
CA PRO A 6 -14.12 22.89 -6.35
C PRO A 6 -15.09 21.72 -6.09
N LEU A 7 -14.63 20.47 -6.30
CA LEU A 7 -15.37 19.30 -5.88
C LEU A 7 -15.76 19.48 -4.41
N ALA A 8 -17.06 19.45 -4.13
CA ALA A 8 -17.58 19.62 -2.79
C ALA A 8 -17.30 18.32 -2.02
N GLY A 9 -16.47 18.41 -0.97
CA GLY A 9 -16.25 17.27 -0.08
C GLY A 9 -17.55 16.85 0.61
N MET A 10 -17.61 15.60 1.06
CA MET A 10 -18.71 15.08 1.85
C MET A 10 -18.82 15.82 3.19
N ARG A 11 -20.06 16.08 3.62
CA ARG A 11 -20.35 16.67 4.93
C ARG A 11 -20.15 15.60 6.04
N PRO A 12 -19.76 15.97 7.28
CA PRO A 12 -19.53 15.00 8.36
C PRO A 12 -20.68 14.01 8.60
N LYS A 13 -21.93 14.48 8.55
CA LYS A 13 -23.12 13.62 8.66
C LYS A 13 -23.19 12.58 7.55
N ALA A 14 -22.94 12.98 6.29
CA ALA A 14 -22.96 12.06 5.15
C ALA A 14 -21.80 11.05 5.21
N ILE A 15 -20.64 11.46 5.74
CA ILE A 15 -19.51 10.55 5.99
C ILE A 15 -19.91 9.50 7.03
N HIS A 16 -20.54 9.92 8.13
CA HIS A 16 -20.99 8.99 9.17
C HIS A 16 -22.02 7.99 8.63
N GLU A 17 -23.05 8.46 7.92
CA GLU A 17 -24.08 7.60 7.31
C GLU A 17 -23.47 6.58 6.33
N MET A 18 -22.56 7.04 5.45
CA MET A 18 -21.88 6.18 4.49
C MET A 18 -20.97 5.16 5.18
N ALA A 19 -20.22 5.58 6.21
CA ALA A 19 -19.34 4.69 6.95
C ALA A 19 -20.13 3.60 7.69
N THR A 20 -21.26 3.95 8.31
CA THR A 20 -22.14 2.99 8.98
C THR A 20 -22.70 1.99 7.98
N LEU A 21 -23.17 2.45 6.82
CA LEU A 21 -23.67 1.59 5.76
C LEU A 21 -22.60 0.58 5.28
N ILE A 22 -21.39 1.07 4.99
CA ILE A 22 -20.28 0.22 4.54
C ILE A 22 -19.87 -0.77 5.65
N ALA A 23 -19.70 -0.31 6.89
CA ALA A 23 -19.32 -1.18 8.01
C ALA A 23 -20.35 -2.28 8.27
N HIS A 24 -21.64 -1.95 8.20
CA HIS A 24 -22.72 -2.92 8.35
C HIS A 24 -22.72 -3.95 7.21
N ALA A 25 -22.52 -3.49 5.96
CA ALA A 25 -22.46 -4.38 4.80
C ALA A 25 -21.27 -5.35 4.85
N LEU A 26 -20.12 -4.91 5.39
CA LEU A 26 -18.92 -5.73 5.51
C LEU A 26 -19.00 -6.72 6.67
N GLY A 27 -19.67 -6.36 7.77
CA GLY A 27 -19.63 -7.07 9.03
C GLY A 27 -18.35 -6.80 9.84
N ALA A 28 -18.37 -7.18 11.12
CA ALA A 28 -17.24 -6.95 12.04
C ALA A 28 -16.21 -8.09 12.02
N PRO A 29 -14.90 -7.82 12.22
CA PRO A 29 -14.29 -6.49 12.24
C PRO A 29 -14.12 -5.90 10.83
N ALA A 30 -14.44 -4.62 10.67
CA ALA A 30 -14.23 -3.89 9.42
C ALA A 30 -13.01 -2.94 9.49
N LEU A 31 -12.49 -2.61 8.31
CA LEU A 31 -11.51 -1.56 8.04
C LEU A 31 -12.13 -0.56 7.07
N LEU A 32 -12.08 0.73 7.39
CA LEU A 32 -12.51 1.82 6.51
C LEU A 32 -11.37 2.80 6.27
N LYS A 33 -11.21 3.26 5.03
CA LYS A 33 -10.27 4.32 4.66
C LYS A 33 -11.02 5.50 4.07
N LEU A 34 -10.82 6.68 4.66
CA LEU A 34 -11.35 7.93 4.13
C LEU A 34 -10.48 8.42 2.98
N LEU A 35 -11.11 8.67 1.83
CA LEU A 35 -10.45 9.21 0.65
C LEU A 35 -10.48 10.73 0.68
N SER A 36 -9.34 11.38 0.53
CA SER A 36 -9.19 12.83 0.48
C SER A 36 -8.25 13.20 -0.66
N THR A 37 -8.44 14.36 -1.28
CA THR A 37 -7.57 14.90 -2.34
C THR A 37 -6.23 15.42 -1.83
N VAL A 38 -6.03 15.47 -0.51
CA VAL A 38 -4.76 15.92 0.07
C VAL A 38 -3.85 14.71 0.25
N ASP A 39 -2.99 14.45 -0.72
CA ASP A 39 -2.08 13.29 -0.79
C ASP A 39 -0.85 13.39 0.11
N THR A 40 -0.78 14.36 1.02
CA THR A 40 0.43 14.52 1.83
C THR A 40 0.53 13.43 2.90
N PHE A 41 1.48 12.51 2.67
CA PHE A 41 2.05 11.57 3.65
C PHE A 41 2.56 12.25 4.93
N GLU A 42 2.63 13.59 4.94
CA GLU A 42 3.18 14.42 6.01
C GLU A 42 2.19 14.68 7.16
N LEU A 43 0.91 14.34 7.01
CA LEU A 43 -0.09 14.59 8.04
C LEU A 43 -0.34 13.35 8.90
N PRO A 44 -0.14 13.41 10.23
CA PRO A 44 -0.38 12.30 11.17
C PRO A 44 -1.88 12.00 11.36
N VAL A 45 -2.75 12.41 10.44
CA VAL A 45 -4.17 12.15 10.52
C VAL A 45 -4.41 10.70 10.13
N ARG A 46 -4.81 9.90 11.11
CA ARG A 46 -5.23 8.51 10.90
C ARG A 46 -6.49 8.45 10.03
N ARG A 47 -6.35 8.42 8.70
CA ARG A 47 -7.49 8.30 7.77
C ARG A 47 -7.97 6.85 7.58
N THR A 48 -7.33 5.91 8.26
CA THR A 48 -7.68 4.49 8.26
C THR A 48 -8.22 4.10 9.62
N LEU A 49 -9.52 3.78 9.65
CA LEU A 49 -10.24 3.25 10.78
C LEU A 49 -10.12 1.73 10.73
N VAL A 50 -9.68 1.12 11.82
CA VAL A 50 -9.40 -0.33 11.89
C VAL A 50 -10.07 -0.93 13.10
N HIS A 51 -10.22 -2.26 13.08
CA HIS A 51 -10.86 -3.03 14.15
C HIS A 51 -12.28 -2.53 14.46
N LEU A 52 -13.09 -2.18 13.46
CA LEU A 52 -14.44 -1.68 13.69
C LEU A 52 -15.40 -2.83 14.01
N HIS A 53 -15.74 -2.96 15.29
CA HIS A 53 -16.65 -4.00 15.80
C HIS A 53 -18.12 -3.57 15.85
N GLY A 54 -18.42 -2.28 15.64
CA GLY A 54 -19.78 -1.78 15.65
C GLY A 54 -19.85 -0.25 15.56
N GLU A 55 -21.06 0.28 15.66
CA GLU A 55 -21.35 1.70 15.43
C GLU A 55 -20.71 2.63 16.48
N VAL A 56 -20.61 2.19 17.75
CA VAL A 56 -20.00 2.98 18.83
C VAL A 56 -18.54 3.31 18.50
N GLN A 57 -17.75 2.28 18.19
CA GLN A 57 -16.33 2.42 17.87
C GLN A 57 -16.11 3.18 16.56
N LEU A 58 -17.00 3.01 15.58
CA LEU A 58 -16.99 3.81 14.36
C LEU A 58 -17.19 5.30 14.67
N ARG A 59 -18.14 5.63 15.54
CA ARG A 59 -18.42 7.01 15.94
C ARG A 59 -17.23 7.64 16.67
N GLU A 60 -16.61 6.90 17.58
CA GLU A 60 -15.41 7.33 18.32
C GLU A 60 -14.25 7.62 17.37
N GLN A 61 -13.88 6.66 16.52
CA GLN A 61 -12.77 6.83 15.58
C GLN A 61 -13.05 7.93 14.54
N LEU A 62 -14.28 8.09 14.06
CA LEU A 62 -14.63 9.22 13.19
C LEU A 62 -14.54 10.57 13.92
N GLY A 63 -14.96 10.61 15.20
CA GLY A 63 -14.81 11.79 16.04
C GLY A 63 -13.34 12.22 16.17
N ASP A 64 -12.46 11.26 16.47
CA ASP A 64 -11.02 11.49 16.54
C ASP A 64 -10.46 12.00 15.21
N VAL A 65 -10.89 11.41 14.10
CA VAL A 65 -10.47 11.86 12.76
C VAL A 65 -10.89 13.30 12.51
N PHE A 66 -12.15 13.66 12.77
CA PHE A 66 -12.63 15.03 12.52
C PHE A 66 -11.98 16.07 13.45
N ASN A 67 -11.69 15.69 14.70
CA ASN A 67 -11.05 16.59 15.65
C ASN A 67 -9.59 16.89 15.29
N ASN A 68 -8.90 15.94 14.64
CA ASN A 68 -7.48 16.07 14.26
C ASN A 68 -7.29 16.45 12.80
N MET A 69 -8.36 16.58 12.02
CA MET A 69 -8.29 16.87 10.59
C MET A 69 -7.94 18.36 10.35
N PRO A 70 -6.92 18.67 9.54
CA PRO A 70 -6.61 20.04 9.19
C PRO A 70 -7.81 20.76 8.57
N ALA A 71 -7.97 22.02 8.93
CA ALA A 71 -9.03 22.87 8.38
C ALA A 71 -8.99 22.86 6.84
N GLY A 72 -10.16 22.73 6.22
CA GLY A 72 -10.29 22.69 4.76
C GLY A 72 -9.99 21.34 4.11
N THR A 73 -9.58 20.32 4.86
CA THR A 73 -9.46 18.95 4.32
C THR A 73 -10.82 18.47 3.83
N LYS A 74 -10.86 17.94 2.61
CA LYS A 74 -12.06 17.41 1.98
C LYS A 74 -12.02 15.89 1.90
N ILE A 75 -13.01 15.24 2.48
CA ILE A 75 -13.23 13.81 2.26
C ILE A 75 -14.13 13.64 1.04
N ASN A 76 -13.65 12.91 0.05
CA ASN A 76 -14.35 12.67 -1.23
C ASN A 76 -15.06 11.31 -1.27
N GLY A 77 -14.73 10.41 -0.35
CA GLY A 77 -15.31 9.08 -0.32
C GLY A 77 -14.80 8.24 0.83
N ILE A 78 -15.35 7.04 0.91
CA ILE A 78 -14.99 6.03 1.91
C ILE A 78 -14.88 4.70 1.15
N VAL A 79 -13.79 3.99 1.37
CA VAL A 79 -13.65 2.60 0.94
C VAL A 79 -13.52 1.71 2.16
N GLY A 80 -14.03 0.49 2.07
CA GLY A 80 -14.01 -0.44 3.18
C GLY A 80 -13.69 -1.86 2.75
N SER A 81 -13.17 -2.62 3.70
CA SER A 81 -12.95 -4.06 3.57
C SER A 81 -13.16 -4.73 4.92
N ARG A 82 -13.36 -6.04 4.94
CA ARG A 82 -13.20 -6.80 6.19
C ARG A 82 -11.75 -6.66 6.65
N LEU A 83 -11.55 -6.54 7.95
CA LEU A 83 -10.20 -6.53 8.49
C LEU A 83 -9.56 -7.89 8.19
N PRO A 84 -8.41 -7.93 7.49
CA PRO A 84 -7.73 -9.19 7.23
C PRO A 84 -7.28 -9.81 8.57
N THR A 85 -7.53 -11.11 8.72
CA THR A 85 -7.14 -11.90 9.90
C THR A 85 -5.72 -12.44 9.80
N GLU A 86 -5.10 -12.33 8.62
CA GLU A 86 -3.84 -12.96 8.29
C GLU A 86 -2.75 -11.94 7.99
N HIS A 87 -1.50 -12.41 8.08
CA HIS A 87 -0.34 -11.59 7.76
C HIS A 87 -0.35 -11.25 6.27
N GLY A 88 -0.35 -9.94 5.96
CA GLY A 88 -0.28 -9.47 4.59
C GLY A 88 1.07 -9.79 3.94
N ARG A 89 1.07 -9.87 2.62
CA ARG A 89 2.29 -9.84 1.80
C ARG A 89 2.31 -8.52 1.04
N LEU A 90 3.51 -7.96 0.84
CA LEU A 90 3.68 -6.82 -0.05
C LEU A 90 3.85 -7.35 -1.46
N LEU A 91 2.92 -7.01 -2.35
CA LEU A 91 3.03 -7.22 -3.78
C LEU A 91 2.98 -5.87 -4.48
N GLY A 92 3.87 -5.65 -5.43
CA GLY A 92 3.91 -4.39 -6.15
C GLY A 92 4.72 -4.44 -7.43
N THR A 93 4.78 -3.30 -8.11
CA THR A 93 5.60 -3.12 -9.31
C THR A 93 6.30 -1.79 -9.25
N MET A 94 7.50 -1.72 -9.78
CA MET A 94 8.25 -0.47 -9.92
C MET A 94 8.99 -0.43 -11.25
N LEU A 95 9.36 0.77 -11.70
CA LEU A 95 10.21 0.95 -12.86
C LEU A 95 11.65 1.19 -12.39
N ILE A 96 12.54 0.27 -12.73
CA ILE A 96 13.97 0.40 -12.45
C ILE A 96 14.67 0.85 -13.75
N PRO A 97 15.40 1.99 -13.77
CA PRO A 97 15.92 2.56 -15.01
C PRO A 97 16.71 1.61 -15.93
N CYS A 98 17.47 0.68 -15.36
CA CYS A 98 18.28 -0.28 -16.12
C CYS A 98 17.58 -1.63 -16.37
N LEU A 99 16.51 -1.96 -15.64
CA LEU A 99 15.81 -3.26 -15.75
C LEU A 99 14.41 -3.13 -16.36
N GLY A 100 13.91 -1.92 -16.53
CA GLY A 100 12.53 -1.68 -16.93
C GLY A 100 11.55 -2.01 -15.80
N PRO A 101 10.31 -2.45 -16.11
CA PRO A 101 9.33 -2.81 -15.10
C PRO A 101 9.78 -4.06 -14.33
N VAL A 102 9.63 -4.01 -13.01
CA VAL A 102 10.02 -5.08 -12.08
C VAL A 102 8.85 -5.33 -11.15
N VAL A 103 8.53 -6.61 -10.92
CA VAL A 103 7.58 -7.04 -9.89
C VAL A 103 8.33 -7.29 -8.59
N MET A 104 7.69 -6.94 -7.46
CA MET A 104 8.24 -7.12 -6.13
C MET A 104 7.31 -7.99 -5.26
N LEU A 105 7.91 -8.86 -4.47
CA LEU A 105 7.25 -9.63 -3.43
C LEU A 105 8.04 -9.51 -2.12
N GLY A 106 7.38 -9.05 -1.06
CA GLY A 106 7.94 -8.93 0.29
C GLY A 106 6.96 -9.39 1.36
N GLU A 107 7.44 -9.47 2.61
CA GLU A 107 6.58 -9.75 3.75
C GLU A 107 5.83 -8.48 4.15
N GLY A 108 4.49 -8.45 4.23
CA GLY A 108 3.71 -7.22 4.43
C GLY A 108 3.78 -6.62 5.85
N ARG A 109 5.00 -6.31 6.31
CA ARG A 109 5.33 -5.60 7.56
C ARG A 109 5.56 -4.12 7.29
N ASP A 110 6.31 -3.44 8.14
CA ASP A 110 6.74 -2.06 7.92
C ASP A 110 7.62 -1.96 6.65
N ILE A 111 7.30 -1.05 5.74
CA ILE A 111 7.98 -0.90 4.44
C ILE A 111 9.49 -0.65 4.60
N ASP A 112 9.88 0.06 5.66
CA ASP A 112 11.27 0.38 5.95
C ASP A 112 12.06 -0.87 6.37
N SER A 113 11.39 -1.82 7.04
CA SER A 113 11.98 -3.11 7.42
C SER A 113 12.02 -4.11 6.28
N GLN A 114 11.23 -3.90 5.23
CA GLN A 114 11.04 -4.86 4.14
C GLN A 114 12.07 -4.76 3.03
N ILE A 115 12.75 -3.62 2.87
CA ILE A 115 13.66 -3.41 1.72
C ILE A 115 14.71 -4.54 1.63
N ALA A 116 15.16 -5.06 2.76
CA ALA A 116 16.12 -6.16 2.83
C ALA A 116 15.55 -7.55 2.48
N SER A 117 14.23 -7.74 2.50
CA SER A 117 13.54 -9.02 2.28
C SER A 117 12.63 -9.03 1.05
N ILE A 118 12.72 -8.00 0.19
CA ILE A 118 11.98 -7.95 -1.07
C ILE A 118 12.69 -8.76 -2.15
N ALA A 119 11.98 -9.73 -2.72
CA ALA A 119 12.38 -10.42 -3.93
C ALA A 119 11.91 -9.63 -5.16
N LEU A 120 12.82 -9.40 -6.10
CA LEU A 120 12.57 -8.62 -7.32
C LEU A 120 12.73 -9.51 -8.55
N HIS A 121 11.86 -9.30 -9.55
CA HIS A 121 12.00 -9.97 -10.84
C HIS A 121 11.60 -9.03 -12.00
N PRO A 122 12.43 -8.92 -13.07
CA PRO A 122 12.04 -8.17 -14.27
C PRO A 122 10.76 -8.71 -14.90
N CYS A 123 9.91 -7.82 -15.40
CA CYS A 123 8.69 -8.16 -16.11
C CYS A 123 8.93 -8.28 -17.63
N PRO A 124 8.15 -9.10 -18.35
CA PRO A 124 7.12 -10.01 -17.84
C PRO A 124 7.70 -11.29 -17.23
N ILE A 125 6.96 -11.90 -16.30
CA ILE A 125 7.27 -13.22 -15.75
C ILE A 125 6.21 -14.25 -16.18
N ASP A 126 6.63 -15.51 -16.34
CA ASP A 126 5.75 -16.65 -16.51
C ASP A 126 5.34 -17.27 -15.16
N GLY A 127 4.46 -18.27 -15.20
CA GLY A 127 3.96 -18.96 -14.01
C GLY A 127 5.06 -19.70 -13.25
N ASP A 128 6.01 -20.31 -13.96
CA ASP A 128 7.10 -21.07 -13.31
C ASP A 128 8.06 -20.14 -12.57
N ALA A 129 8.39 -18.98 -13.15
CA ALA A 129 9.19 -17.95 -12.50
C ALA A 129 8.44 -17.32 -11.32
N ALA A 130 7.14 -17.05 -11.47
CA ALA A 130 6.29 -16.54 -10.39
C ALA A 130 6.20 -17.51 -9.21
N MET A 131 6.04 -18.81 -9.47
CA MET A 131 6.03 -19.86 -8.46
C MET A 131 7.38 -19.96 -7.73
N ARG A 132 8.50 -19.90 -8.44
CA ARG A 132 9.83 -19.85 -7.81
C ARG A 132 10.01 -18.62 -6.93
N LEU A 133 9.55 -17.46 -7.40
CA LEU A 133 9.60 -16.21 -6.65
C LEU A 133 8.76 -16.29 -5.37
N ALA A 134 7.54 -16.82 -5.48
CA ALA A 134 6.63 -17.04 -4.36
C ALA A 134 7.24 -17.95 -3.30
N ARG A 135 7.83 -19.09 -3.71
CA ARG A 135 8.52 -20.00 -2.79
C ARG A 135 9.73 -19.35 -2.13
N SER A 136 10.59 -18.70 -2.92
CA SER A 136 11.80 -18.04 -2.40
C SER A 136 11.48 -16.97 -1.36
N ALA A 137 10.41 -16.20 -1.56
CA ALA A 137 10.01 -15.17 -0.60
C ALA A 137 9.49 -15.78 0.72
N LEU A 138 9.04 -17.03 0.70
CA LEU A 138 8.53 -17.74 1.87
C LEU A 138 9.59 -18.57 2.58
N ASP A 139 10.56 -19.13 1.85
CA ASP A 139 11.69 -19.86 2.43
C ASP A 139 12.55 -18.97 3.34
N GLY A 140 12.57 -17.65 3.08
CA GLY A 140 13.20 -16.64 3.93
C GLY A 140 12.23 -15.95 4.91
N SER A 141 10.94 -16.27 4.88
CA SER A 141 9.93 -15.54 5.64
C SER A 141 9.88 -15.98 7.10
N THR A 142 9.94 -15.03 8.02
CA THR A 142 9.64 -15.26 9.44
C THR A 142 8.17 -14.96 9.77
N ALA A 143 7.36 -14.60 8.78
CA ALA A 143 5.95 -14.25 8.94
C ALA A 143 5.08 -15.51 8.99
N GLY A 144 5.04 -16.11 10.18
CA GLY A 144 4.13 -17.19 10.55
C GLY A 144 4.85 -18.42 11.11
N PRO A 145 4.19 -19.22 11.96
CA PRO A 145 4.71 -20.53 12.33
C PRO A 145 4.91 -21.39 11.07
N PRO A 146 5.90 -22.29 11.04
CA PRO A 146 6.09 -23.23 9.94
C PRO A 146 4.76 -23.93 9.59
N GLY A 147 4.38 -23.95 8.31
CA GLY A 147 3.19 -24.65 7.81
C GLY A 147 1.92 -23.80 7.63
N THR A 148 1.99 -22.47 7.70
CA THR A 148 0.83 -21.59 7.46
C THR A 148 0.52 -21.34 5.99
N VAL A 149 1.48 -21.52 5.07
CA VAL A 149 1.26 -21.33 3.64
C VAL A 149 0.90 -22.66 3.00
N THR A 150 -0.27 -22.71 2.38
CA THR A 150 -0.74 -23.89 1.65
C THR A 150 -0.24 -23.87 0.20
N PRO A 151 -0.23 -25.03 -0.50
CA PRO A 151 0.02 -25.04 -1.94
C PRO A 151 -0.93 -24.14 -2.73
N GLY A 152 -2.19 -24.01 -2.30
CA GLY A 152 -3.17 -23.11 -2.93
C GLY A 152 -2.78 -21.63 -2.79
N ASP A 153 -2.18 -21.23 -1.66
CA ASP A 153 -1.70 -19.86 -1.48
C ASP A 153 -0.51 -19.56 -2.41
N LEU A 154 0.40 -20.53 -2.58
CA LEU A 154 1.51 -20.43 -3.52
C LEU A 154 1.02 -20.26 -4.97
N GLU A 155 -0.01 -21.03 -5.36
CA GLU A 155 -0.64 -20.92 -6.68
C GLU A 155 -1.30 -19.54 -6.85
N ALA A 156 -2.09 -19.09 -5.86
CA ALA A 156 -2.73 -17.78 -5.89
C ALA A 156 -1.71 -16.63 -5.96
N MET A 157 -0.60 -16.73 -5.22
CA MET A 157 0.50 -15.78 -5.29
C MET A 157 1.16 -15.79 -6.67
N SER A 158 1.44 -16.97 -7.21
CA SER A 158 2.02 -17.13 -8.56
C SER A 158 1.15 -16.47 -9.62
N ASP A 159 -0.15 -16.77 -9.63
CA ASP A 159 -1.12 -16.21 -10.57
C ASP A 159 -1.20 -14.68 -10.46
N THR A 160 -1.23 -14.17 -9.23
CA THR A 160 -1.26 -12.73 -8.96
C THR A 160 0.01 -12.05 -9.47
N LEU A 161 1.19 -12.62 -9.22
CA LEU A 161 2.48 -12.09 -9.69
C LEU A 161 2.57 -12.11 -11.21
N THR A 162 2.13 -13.18 -11.88
CA THR A 162 2.09 -13.26 -13.33
C THR A 162 1.15 -12.19 -13.92
N ALA A 163 -0.05 -12.04 -13.36
CA ALA A 163 -1.01 -11.02 -13.81
C ALA A 163 -0.47 -9.59 -13.62
N LEU A 164 0.07 -9.30 -12.43
CA LEU A 164 0.64 -8.01 -12.08
C LEU A 164 1.86 -7.66 -12.95
N SER A 165 2.71 -8.64 -13.23
CA SER A 165 3.88 -8.49 -14.09
C SER A 165 3.49 -8.15 -15.53
N ARG A 166 2.46 -8.81 -16.07
CA ARG A 166 1.91 -8.50 -17.41
C ARG A 166 1.35 -7.09 -17.46
N LEU A 167 0.57 -6.69 -16.45
CA LEU A 167 0.04 -5.34 -16.35
C LEU A 167 1.17 -4.29 -16.36
N ALA A 168 2.22 -4.48 -15.55
CA ALA A 168 3.35 -3.57 -15.52
C ALA A 168 4.11 -3.49 -16.84
N ALA A 169 4.29 -4.61 -17.54
CA ALA A 169 4.93 -4.63 -18.86
C ALA A 169 4.12 -3.84 -19.90
N VAL A 170 2.79 -3.97 -19.88
CA VAL A 170 1.89 -3.20 -20.75
C VAL A 170 1.97 -1.71 -20.45
N GLU A 171 1.84 -1.32 -19.18
CA GLU A 171 1.90 0.08 -18.74
C GLU A 171 3.25 0.74 -19.07
N ALA A 172 4.37 0.04 -18.87
CA ALA A 172 5.70 0.54 -19.26
C ALA A 172 5.83 0.68 -20.79
N GLY A 173 5.24 -0.25 -21.55
CA GLY A 173 5.15 -0.17 -23.01
C GLY A 173 4.30 1.03 -23.48
N LEU A 174 3.28 1.41 -22.73
CA LEU A 174 2.49 2.63 -22.99
C LEU A 174 3.28 3.89 -22.58
N ALA A 175 3.96 3.88 -21.44
CA ALA A 175 4.77 4.98 -20.95
C ALA A 175 5.94 5.32 -21.90
N SER A 176 6.53 4.33 -22.57
CA SER A 176 7.56 4.58 -23.60
C SER A 176 7.05 5.28 -24.86
N LYS A 177 5.72 5.33 -25.07
CA LYS A 177 5.07 6.06 -26.19
C LYS A 177 4.61 7.46 -25.79
N VAL A 178 4.59 7.78 -24.51
CA VAL A 178 4.33 9.14 -24.02
C VAL A 178 5.69 9.84 -23.89
N PRO A 179 5.92 11.01 -24.53
CA PRO A 179 7.19 11.72 -24.38
C PRO A 179 7.42 12.00 -22.90
N SER A 180 8.47 11.39 -22.35
CA SER A 180 8.77 11.44 -20.92
C SER A 180 8.95 12.89 -20.46
N ILE A 181 8.01 13.40 -19.66
CA ILE A 181 8.24 14.60 -18.87
C ILE A 181 9.24 14.20 -17.79
N ARG A 182 10.49 14.66 -17.93
CA ARG A 182 11.54 14.45 -16.92
C ARG A 182 11.14 15.19 -15.65
N PHE A 183 10.64 14.47 -14.67
CA PHE A 183 10.60 14.98 -13.30
C PHE A 183 12.02 14.87 -12.74
N GLY A 184 12.56 16.00 -12.29
CA GLY A 184 13.85 16.06 -11.62
C GLY A 184 13.84 15.11 -10.43
N THR A 185 14.81 14.19 -10.39
CA THR A 185 15.05 13.30 -9.26
C THR A 185 15.52 14.15 -8.06
N GLY A 186 14.56 14.69 -7.31
CA GLY A 186 14.81 15.11 -5.94
C GLY A 186 15.18 13.86 -5.14
N ASN A 187 16.32 13.92 -4.45
CA ASN A 187 16.91 12.82 -3.69
C ASN A 187 15.90 12.11 -2.77
N LEU A 188 15.39 10.96 -3.22
CA LEU A 188 14.50 10.09 -2.44
C LEU A 188 15.25 9.17 -1.46
N PHE A 189 16.56 9.33 -1.34
CA PHE A 189 17.38 8.66 -0.34
C PHE A 189 18.22 9.71 0.38
N PRO A 190 17.93 10.06 1.65
CA PRO A 190 18.92 10.75 2.47
C PRO A 190 20.15 9.84 2.58
N LYS A 191 21.34 10.41 2.35
CA LYS A 191 22.61 9.72 2.56
C LYS A 191 22.62 9.13 3.97
N LEU A 192 22.72 7.81 4.08
CA LEU A 192 23.14 7.15 5.31
C LEU A 192 24.61 7.52 5.52
N GLU A 193 24.86 8.59 6.27
CA GLU A 193 26.20 8.90 6.77
C GLU A 193 26.52 7.87 7.86
N SER A 194 27.42 6.94 7.53
CA SER A 194 28.01 6.02 8.49
C SER A 194 28.93 6.82 9.43
N THR A 195 28.44 7.18 10.61
CA THR A 195 29.32 7.62 11.69
C THR A 195 30.04 6.39 12.26
N SER A 196 31.27 6.16 11.80
CA SER A 196 32.18 5.22 12.46
C SER A 196 32.63 5.83 13.79
N HIS A 197 32.19 5.26 14.91
CA HIS A 197 32.85 5.46 16.19
C HIS A 197 34.13 4.60 16.20
N ALA A 198 35.24 5.23 15.82
CA ALA A 198 36.58 4.79 16.17
C ALA A 198 37.36 6.05 16.54
N ASP A 199 37.50 6.28 17.84
CA ASP A 199 38.67 6.87 18.51
C ASP A 199 38.29 7.23 19.95
N ARG A 200 38.36 6.21 20.82
CA ARG A 200 38.84 6.37 22.19
C ARG A 200 40.21 5.73 22.18
N ASP A 201 41.25 6.55 22.30
CA ASP A 201 42.50 6.29 23.04
C ASP A 201 43.59 7.29 22.60
N ALA A 202 43.70 8.40 23.35
CA ALA A 202 44.94 9.13 23.69
C ALA A 202 44.58 10.38 24.52
#